data_AF-A0A4R3VG04-F1
#
_entry.id   AF-A0A4R3VG04-F1
#
_cell.length_a   1.000
_cell.length_b   1.000
_cell.length_c   1.000
_cell.angle_alpha   90.00
_cell.angle_beta   90.00
_cell.angle_gamma   90.00
#
_symmetry.space_group_name_H-M   'P 1'
#
loop_
_entity.id
_entity.type
_entity.pdbx_description
1 polymer ?
#
loop_
_entity_poly.entity_id
_entity_poly.type
_entity_poly.pdbx_seq_one_letter_code
_entity_poly.pdbx_strand_id
1 'polypeptide(L)'
;MANKGAAQLQVELIHAASSGRIWRQTLEVAAGSTIQQALQGSDFHREFPDISQSTLETGIYGQACSPDRIVAEGDRIEIYRPLRFDPMESRRRRAEHKRRQQAQSRKGSSS
;
A
#
# COMPACT_ATOMS: atom_id res chain seq x y z
N MET A 1 -22.79 4.24 5.91
CA MET A 1 -22.58 4.58 7.33
C MET A 1 -21.27 5.37 7.43
N ALA A 2 -21.31 6.69 7.26
CA ALA A 2 -20.14 7.54 7.46
C ALA A 2 -20.24 8.08 8.89
N ASN A 3 -19.44 7.55 9.80
CA ASN A 3 -19.45 7.96 11.20
C ASN A 3 -18.85 9.37 11.32
N LYS A 4 -19.70 10.37 11.15
CA LYS A 4 -19.43 11.80 11.35
C LYS A 4 -19.33 12.03 12.86
N GLY A 5 -18.15 11.80 13.43
CA GLY A 5 -17.93 12.00 14.87
C GLY A 5 -16.64 11.39 15.44
N ALA A 6 -15.95 10.53 14.71
CA ALA A 6 -14.62 10.08 15.13
C ALA A 6 -13.59 11.19 14.83
N ALA A 7 -12.77 11.55 15.82
CA ALA A 7 -11.59 12.38 15.58
C ALA A 7 -10.78 11.76 14.43
N GLN A 8 -10.36 12.57 13.46
CA GLN A 8 -9.52 12.07 12.36
C GLN A 8 -8.06 12.17 12.79
N LEU A 9 -7.29 11.16 12.43
CA LEU A 9 -5.86 11.07 12.67
C LEU A 9 -5.11 11.08 11.34
N GLN A 10 -4.04 11.85 11.24
CA GLN A 10 -3.14 11.79 10.09
C GLN A 10 -2.05 10.75 10.35
N VAL A 11 -1.89 9.80 9.43
CA VAL A 11 -0.84 8.78 9.49
C VAL A 11 -0.07 8.71 8.17
N GLU A 12 1.17 8.24 8.25
CA GLU A 12 2.06 8.09 7.10
C GLU A 12 2.43 6.62 6.89
N LEU A 13 2.17 6.09 5.71
CA LEU A 13 2.61 4.75 5.32
C LEU A 13 3.86 4.85 4.47
N ILE A 14 4.84 4.00 4.74
CA ILE A 14 6.10 3.91 4.02
C ILE A 14 6.37 2.46 3.63
N HIS A 15 6.70 2.25 2.36
CA HIS A 15 7.14 0.96 1.85
C HIS A 15 8.37 1.10 0.96
N ALA A 16 9.39 0.29 1.23
CA ALA A 16 10.58 0.20 0.38
C ALA A 16 10.38 -0.89 -0.69
N ALA A 17 10.04 -0.48 -1.91
CA ALA A 17 9.85 -1.41 -3.02
C ALA A 17 11.16 -2.12 -3.38
N SER A 18 11.05 -3.32 -3.96
CA SER A 18 12.22 -4.09 -4.44
C SER A 18 13.04 -3.35 -5.51
N SER A 19 12.43 -2.40 -6.22
CA SER A 19 13.11 -1.54 -7.20
C SER A 19 13.99 -0.45 -6.58
N GLY A 20 14.05 -0.35 -5.24
CA GLY A 20 14.73 0.75 -4.53
C GLY A 20 13.92 2.05 -4.46
N ARG A 21 12.71 2.08 -5.03
CA ARG A 21 11.78 3.20 -4.88
C ARG A 21 11.14 3.14 -3.50
N ILE A 22 11.16 4.26 -2.79
CA ILE A 22 10.34 4.44 -1.59
C ILE A 22 8.95 4.90 -2.03
N TRP A 23 7.93 4.11 -1.67
CA TRP A 23 6.55 4.52 -1.75
C TRP A 23 6.12 5.08 -0.41
N ARG A 24 5.41 6.20 -0.43
CA ARG A 24 4.93 6.89 0.75
C ARG A 24 3.57 7.51 0.47
N GLN A 25 2.65 7.32 1.40
CA GLN A 25 1.33 7.93 1.33
C GLN A 25 0.91 8.40 2.71
N THR A 26 0.45 9.65 2.77
CA THR A 26 -0.20 10.21 3.96
C THR A 26 -1.71 10.10 3.75
N LEU A 27 -2.44 9.65 4.77
CA LEU A 27 -3.89 9.58 4.74
C LEU A 27 -4.49 9.91 6.11
N GLU A 28 -5.76 10.31 6.08
CA GLU A 28 -6.56 10.53 7.28
C GLU A 28 -7.37 9.26 7.58
N VAL A 29 -7.31 8.82 8.83
CA VAL A 29 -8.03 7.65 9.34
C VAL A 29 -8.82 8.01 10.58
N ALA A 30 -9.87 7.26 10.91
CA ALA A 30 -10.61 7.51 12.14
C ALA A 30 -9.74 7.17 13.37
N ALA A 31 -9.88 7.93 14.45
CA ALA A 31 -9.27 7.59 15.72
C ALA A 31 -9.72 6.20 16.18
N GLY A 32 -8.77 5.41 16.67
CA GLY A 32 -8.99 3.99 16.97
C GLY A 32 -8.82 3.08 15.76
N SER A 33 -8.47 3.60 14.57
CA SER A 33 -8.14 2.75 13.43
C SER A 33 -6.90 1.92 13.70
N THR A 34 -6.85 0.73 13.11
CA THR A 34 -5.66 -0.12 13.14
C THR A 34 -4.74 0.13 11.96
N ILE A 35 -3.50 -0.35 12.04
CA ILE A 35 -2.57 -0.36 10.90
C ILE A 35 -3.22 -1.04 9.68
N GLN A 36 -3.93 -2.14 9.88
CA GLN A 36 -4.65 -2.85 8.82
C GLN A 36 -5.70 -1.96 8.14
N GLN A 37 -6.48 -1.22 8.92
CA GLN A 37 -7.51 -0.32 8.39
C GLN A 37 -6.89 0.86 7.63
N ALA A 38 -5.78 1.42 8.14
CA ALA A 38 -5.01 2.43 7.43
C ALA A 38 -4.47 1.90 6.09
N LEU A 39 -3.96 0.67 6.07
CA LEU A 39 -3.47 0.03 4.84
C LEU A 39 -4.60 -0.22 3.83
N GLN A 40 -5.77 -0.67 4.29
CA GLN A 40 -6.96 -0.87 3.46
C GLN A 40 -7.52 0.45 2.89
N GLY A 41 -7.38 1.55 3.61
CA GLY A 41 -7.76 2.89 3.16
C GLY A 41 -6.75 3.56 2.22
N SER A 42 -5.58 2.93 2.02
CA SER A 42 -4.49 3.46 1.19
C SER A 42 -4.51 2.89 -0.23
N ASP A 43 -3.74 3.51 -1.14
CA ASP A 43 -3.48 2.99 -2.48
C ASP A 43 -2.40 1.92 -2.50
N PHE A 44 -1.92 1.44 -1.35
CA PHE A 44 -0.83 0.46 -1.27
C PHE A 44 -1.12 -0.79 -2.10
N HIS A 45 -2.30 -1.40 -1.94
CA HIS A 45 -2.68 -2.61 -2.70
C HIS A 45 -2.98 -2.32 -4.18
N ARG A 46 -3.26 -1.06 -4.53
CA ARG A 46 -3.40 -0.62 -5.94
C ARG A 46 -2.03 -0.52 -6.62
N GLU A 47 -1.03 0.02 -5.92
CA GLU A 47 0.35 0.19 -6.41
C GLU A 47 1.15 -1.13 -6.35
N PHE A 48 0.87 -1.97 -5.35
CA PHE A 48 1.55 -3.25 -5.12
C PHE A 48 0.55 -4.43 -5.04
N PRO A 49 -0.18 -4.72 -6.13
CA PRO A 49 -1.19 -5.78 -6.13
C PRO A 49 -0.60 -7.20 -6.03
N ASP A 50 0.73 -7.33 -6.13
CA ASP A 50 1.48 -8.58 -5.96
C ASP A 50 1.72 -8.93 -4.48
N ILE A 51 1.51 -7.97 -3.57
CA ILE A 51 1.83 -8.13 -2.16
C ILE A 51 0.57 -8.56 -1.40
N SER A 52 0.61 -9.76 -0.80
CA SER A 52 -0.47 -10.24 0.07
C SER A 52 -0.42 -9.58 1.45
N GLN A 53 -1.55 -9.07 1.93
CA GLN A 53 -1.69 -8.47 3.25
C GLN A 53 -1.35 -9.45 4.39
N SER A 54 -1.60 -10.76 4.19
CA SER A 54 -1.36 -11.82 5.18
C SER A 54 0.12 -12.07 5.50
N THR A 55 1.03 -11.58 4.66
CA THR A 55 2.47 -11.80 4.79
C THR A 55 3.24 -10.52 5.08
N LEU A 56 2.54 -9.41 5.27
CA LEU A 56 3.17 -8.12 5.55
C LEU A 56 3.57 -8.04 7.01
N GLU A 57 4.85 -7.80 7.23
CA GLU A 57 5.33 -7.34 8.52
C GLU A 57 5.22 -5.82 8.54
N THR A 58 4.60 -5.29 9.59
CA THR A 58 4.44 -3.85 9.77
C THR A 58 5.21 -3.38 11.00
N GLY A 59 5.65 -2.13 11.00
CA GLY A 59 6.25 -1.50 12.16
C GLY A 59 5.88 -0.04 12.29
N ILE A 60 6.13 0.54 13.46
CA ILE A 60 6.01 1.97 13.70
C ILE A 60 7.34 2.46 14.27
N TYR A 61 7.96 3.46 13.61
CA TYR A 61 9.29 3.99 13.97
C TYR A 61 10.36 2.89 14.23
N GLY A 62 10.47 1.93 13.30
CA GLY A 62 11.43 0.81 13.42
C GLY A 62 11.06 -0.28 14.43
N GLN A 63 9.91 -0.20 15.11
CA GLN A 63 9.42 -1.25 16.02
C GLN A 63 8.40 -2.13 15.29
N ALA A 64 8.71 -3.42 15.12
CA ALA A 64 7.76 -4.38 14.54
C ALA A 64 6.48 -4.48 15.39
N CYS A 65 5.32 -4.43 14.75
CA CYS A 65 4.01 -4.36 15.39
C CYS A 65 2.99 -5.23 14.66
N SER A 66 2.00 -5.74 15.40
CA SER A 66 0.84 -6.40 14.81
C SER A 66 0.06 -5.42 13.92
N PRO A 67 -0.48 -5.87 12.76
CA PRO A 67 -1.37 -5.06 11.93
C PRO A 67 -2.67 -4.64 12.65
N ASP A 68 -3.00 -5.28 13.78
CA ASP A 68 -4.14 -4.92 14.63
C ASP A 68 -3.82 -3.77 15.61
N ARG A 69 -2.57 -3.30 15.65
CA ARG A 69 -2.18 -2.18 16.51
C ARG A 69 -2.95 -0.92 16.11
N ILE A 70 -3.52 -0.23 17.10
CA ILE A 70 -4.18 1.07 16.93
C ILE A 70 -3.13 2.12 16.62
N VAL A 71 -3.40 2.96 15.61
CA VAL A 71 -2.53 4.04 15.17
C VAL A 71 -2.88 5.34 15.88
N ALA A 72 -1.86 6.19 16.07
CA ALA A 72 -1.97 7.52 16.66
C ALA A 72 -1.67 8.62 15.63
N GLU A 73 -2.01 9.86 15.99
CA GLU A 73 -1.67 11.05 15.19
C GLU A 73 -0.17 11.13 14.90
N GLY A 74 0.19 11.28 13.62
CA GLY A 74 1.57 11.41 13.17
C GLY A 74 2.33 10.09 13.07
N ASP A 75 1.72 8.94 13.37
CA ASP A 75 2.39 7.65 13.30
C ASP A 75 2.90 7.38 11.88
N ARG A 76 4.15 6.92 11.82
CA ARG A 76 4.78 6.42 10.61
C ARG A 76 4.76 4.90 10.61
N ILE A 77 3.89 4.35 9.78
CA ILE A 77 3.70 2.93 9.56
C ILE A 77 4.67 2.46 8.46
N GLU A 78 5.62 1.63 8.84
CA GLU A 78 6.59 1.00 7.95
C GLU A 78 6.08 -0.38 7.52
N ILE A 79 6.05 -0.63 6.21
CA ILE A 79 5.60 -1.89 5.63
C ILE A 79 6.85 -2.63 5.12
N TYR A 80 7.27 -3.64 5.88
CA TYR A 80 8.45 -4.45 5.57
C TYR A 80 8.14 -5.51 4.51
N ARG A 81 9.21 -5.99 3.89
CA ARG A 81 9.14 -7.07 2.90
C ARG A 81 9.19 -8.41 3.63
N PRO A 82 8.34 -9.38 3.29
CA PRO A 82 8.46 -10.72 3.83
C PRO A 82 9.85 -11.31 3.51
N LEU A 83 10.53 -11.83 4.54
CA LEU A 83 11.89 -12.41 4.42
C LEU A 83 11.97 -13.70 3.58
N ARG A 84 10.84 -14.29 3.21
CA ARG A 84 10.78 -15.49 2.36
C ARG A 84 10.63 -15.11 0.88
N PHE A 85 11.74 -15.07 0.16
CA PHE A 85 11.81 -15.03 -1.32
C PHE A 85 10.95 -16.18 -1.94
N ASP A 86 10.09 -16.04 -2.97
CA ASP A 86 10.24 -15.59 -4.41
C ASP A 86 10.27 -16.84 -5.34
N PRO A 87 9.69 -16.92 -6.59
CA PRO A 87 10.32 -16.34 -7.82
C PRO A 87 9.44 -16.10 -9.10
N MET A 88 8.12 -16.36 -9.12
CA MET A 88 7.34 -16.53 -10.39
C MET A 88 6.39 -15.40 -10.80
N GLU A 89 5.86 -14.60 -9.86
CA GLU A 89 4.67 -13.78 -10.16
C GLU A 89 4.99 -12.39 -10.74
N SER A 90 6.10 -11.78 -10.32
CA SER A 90 6.61 -10.50 -10.87
C SER A 90 7.04 -10.59 -12.35
N ARG A 91 7.31 -11.81 -12.86
CA ARG A 91 7.57 -12.05 -14.29
C ARG A 91 6.29 -12.07 -15.14
N ARG A 92 5.14 -12.50 -14.60
CA ARG A 92 3.88 -12.59 -15.36
C ARG A 92 3.19 -11.22 -15.54
N ARG A 93 3.16 -10.37 -14.50
CA ARG A 93 2.41 -9.09 -14.58
C ARG A 93 3.04 -8.01 -15.47
N ARG A 94 4.36 -8.06 -15.73
CA ARG A 94 5.02 -7.14 -16.68
C ARG A 94 4.70 -7.41 -18.15
N ALA A 95 4.33 -8.65 -18.51
CA ALA A 95 3.97 -8.99 -19.89
C ALA A 95 2.58 -8.45 -20.28
N GLU A 96 1.64 -8.37 -19.34
CA GLU A 96 0.27 -7.93 -19.61
C GLU A 96 0.13 -6.40 -19.68
N HIS A 97 0.92 -5.64 -18.91
CA HIS A 97 0.85 -4.17 -18.92
C HIS A 97 1.39 -3.52 -20.21
N LYS A 98 2.33 -4.17 -20.92
CA LYS A 98 2.78 -3.73 -22.26
C LYS A 98 1.67 -3.82 -23.31
N ARG A 99 0.76 -4.80 -23.22
CA ARG A 99 -0.33 -4.96 -24.20
C ARG A 99 -1.45 -3.93 -24.03
N ARG A 100 -1.75 -3.51 -22.80
CA ARG A 100 -2.86 -2.56 -22.55
C ARG A 100 -2.55 -1.11 -22.94
N GLN A 101 -1.31 -0.66 -22.74
CA GLN A 101 -0.93 0.72 -23.10
C GLN A 101 -0.78 0.93 -24.62
N GLN A 102 -0.39 -0.11 -25.38
CA GLN A 102 -0.31 -0.05 -26.85
C GLN A 102 -1.68 -0.09 -27.56
N ALA A 103 -2.71 -0.62 -26.91
CA ALA A 103 -4.06 -0.68 -27.47
C ALA A 103 -4.82 0.65 -27.33
N GLN A 104 -4.46 1.49 -26.36
CA GLN A 104 -5.13 2.77 -26.10
C GLN A 104 -4.53 3.92 -26.93
N SER A 105 -3.24 3.87 -27.28
CA SER A 105 -2.60 4.88 -28.13
C SER A 105 -2.96 4.80 -29.62
N ARG A 106 -3.56 3.69 -30.09
CA ARG A 106 -3.99 3.52 -31.50
C ARG A 106 -5.43 3.98 -31.77
N LYS A 107 -6.21 4.35 -30.74
CA LYS A 107 -7.62 4.77 -30.86
C LYS A 107 -7.84 6.29 -30.82
N GLY A 108 -6.79 7.10 -30.67
CA GLY A 108 -6.91 8.55 -30.43
C GLY A 108 -6.48 9.47 -31.58
N SER A 109 -6.03 8.95 -32.73
CA SER A 109 -5.56 9.76 -33.87
C SER A 109 -6.27 9.35 -35.15
N SER A 110 -7.57 9.61 -35.19
CA SER A 110 -8.34 9.80 -36.41
C SER A 110 -9.17 11.07 -36.23
N SER A 111 -8.61 12.20 -36.63
CA SER A 111 -9.34 13.40 -37.07
C SER A 111 -8.40 14.28 -37.88
#